data_AF-A0A670K7U1-F1
#
_entry.id   AF-A0A670K7U1-F1
#
_cell.length_a   1.000
_cell.length_b   1.000
_cell.length_c   1.000
_cell.angle_alpha   90.00
_cell.angle_beta   90.00
_cell.angle_gamma   90.00
#
_symmetry.space_group_name_H-M   'P 1'
#
loop_
_entity.id
_entity.type
_entity.pdbx_description
1 polymer ?
#
loop_
_entity_poly.entity_id
_entity_poly.type
_entity_poly.pdbx_seq_one_letter_code
_entity_poly.pdbx_strand_id
1 'polypeptide(L)'
;MSGRRSTGQAPLPRRPSAWFPVTWPLAVREPPEGPRSWTSVIPFTSSSLAQVVLGSLAPDPEPRKEGISKELDVTEDILHVRWRADEARILRVSISSFLEHLSLVVETMDLFGPPVA
;
A
#
# COMPACT_ATOMS: atom_id res chain seq x y z
N MET A 1 -57.63 -45.53 4.82
CA MET A 1 -56.80 -44.71 3.89
C MET A 1 -56.33 -43.48 4.66
N SER A 2 -55.08 -43.45 5.13
CA SER A 2 -53.87 -42.92 4.46
C SER A 2 -53.85 -41.39 4.38
N GLY A 3 -52.93 -40.76 5.11
CA GLY A 3 -52.71 -39.31 5.10
C GLY A 3 -51.54 -38.90 5.99
N ARG A 4 -50.32 -39.06 5.48
CA ARG A 4 -49.04 -38.89 6.17
C ARG A 4 -48.78 -37.46 6.67
N ARG A 5 -48.10 -37.36 7.81
CA ARG A 5 -47.39 -36.16 8.28
C ARG A 5 -46.40 -35.67 7.22
N SER A 6 -46.53 -34.43 6.75
CA SER A 6 -45.58 -33.77 5.86
C SER A 6 -44.66 -32.87 6.68
N THR A 7 -43.50 -33.40 7.04
CA THR A 7 -42.38 -32.60 7.57
C THR A 7 -41.68 -31.99 6.37
N GLY A 8 -41.84 -30.67 6.17
CA GLY A 8 -41.13 -29.92 5.15
C GLY A 8 -39.63 -29.86 5.45
N GLN A 9 -38.88 -30.83 4.93
CA GLN A 9 -37.43 -30.89 5.01
C GLN A 9 -36.83 -30.05 3.88
N ALA A 10 -36.07 -29.01 4.23
CA ALA A 10 -35.33 -28.19 3.27
C ALA A 10 -34.25 -29.04 2.54
N PRO A 11 -33.96 -28.79 1.25
CA PRO A 11 -32.93 -29.55 0.55
C PRO A 11 -31.55 -29.16 1.06
N LEU A 12 -30.76 -30.16 1.45
CA LEU A 12 -29.34 -29.99 1.75
C LEU A 12 -28.58 -29.56 0.48
N PRO A 13 -27.57 -28.68 0.58
CA PRO A 13 -26.71 -28.36 -0.55
C PRO A 13 -25.95 -29.62 -0.97
N ARG A 14 -26.00 -29.93 -2.28
CA ARG A 14 -25.24 -31.04 -2.85
C ARG A 14 -23.75 -30.72 -2.74
N ARG A 15 -23.02 -31.58 -2.04
CA ARG A 15 -21.57 -31.56 -1.91
C ARG A 15 -20.90 -31.53 -3.30
N PRO A 16 -19.91 -30.64 -3.54
CA PRO A 16 -18.96 -30.82 -4.62
C PRO A 16 -18.06 -32.01 -4.31
N SER A 17 -17.91 -32.90 -5.29
CA SER A 17 -17.02 -34.04 -5.30
C SER A 17 -15.58 -33.61 -5.05
N ALA A 18 -14.98 -34.16 -3.98
CA ALA A 18 -13.63 -33.92 -3.55
C ALA A 18 -12.60 -34.43 -4.57
N TRP A 19 -11.76 -33.52 -5.06
CA TRP A 19 -10.37 -33.78 -5.41
C TRP A 19 -9.61 -32.59 -4.83
N PHE A 20 -8.97 -32.72 -3.68
CA PHE A 20 -7.70 -32.08 -3.28
C PHE A 20 -7.35 -32.55 -1.85
N PRO A 21 -6.07 -32.84 -1.56
CA PRO A 21 -5.67 -33.69 -0.45
C PRO A 21 -5.72 -32.99 0.91
N VAL A 22 -5.67 -33.85 1.92
CA VAL A 22 -5.86 -33.61 3.35
C VAL A 22 -4.72 -32.78 3.97
N THR A 23 -5.11 -31.89 4.90
CA THR A 23 -4.31 -31.02 5.79
C THR A 23 -3.78 -29.71 5.22
N TRP A 24 -4.65 -28.70 5.08
CA TRP A 24 -4.20 -27.30 5.21
C TRP A 24 -4.33 -26.89 6.68
N PRO A 25 -3.22 -26.64 7.39
CA PRO A 25 -3.28 -26.13 8.74
C PRO A 25 -3.60 -24.63 8.66
N LEU A 26 -4.36 -24.16 9.65
CA LEU A 26 -4.71 -22.75 9.85
C LEU A 26 -5.63 -22.22 8.75
N ALA A 27 -6.87 -21.93 9.14
CA ALA A 27 -7.61 -20.87 8.49
C ALA A 27 -6.67 -19.66 8.44
N VAL A 28 -6.07 -19.41 7.27
CA VAL A 28 -5.49 -18.11 6.98
C VAL A 28 -6.70 -17.20 7.13
N ARG A 29 -6.73 -16.45 8.23
CA ARG A 29 -7.60 -15.29 8.31
C ARG A 29 -7.03 -14.42 7.22
N GLU A 30 -7.59 -14.50 6.01
CA GLU A 30 -7.46 -13.45 5.01
C GLU A 30 -7.67 -12.17 5.82
N PRO A 31 -6.63 -11.33 6.00
CA PRO A 31 -6.82 -10.08 6.70
C PRO A 31 -7.98 -9.39 5.98
N PRO A 32 -8.89 -8.70 6.67
CA PRO A 32 -9.79 -7.78 5.97
C PRO A 32 -8.89 -6.99 5.03
N GLU A 33 -9.20 -6.96 3.72
CA GLU A 33 -8.41 -6.22 2.73
C GLU A 33 -8.47 -4.74 3.12
N GLY A 34 -7.65 -4.39 4.10
CA GLY A 34 -7.51 -3.07 4.63
C GLY A 34 -6.68 -2.25 3.66
N PRO A 35 -6.63 -0.93 3.88
CA PRO A 35 -5.85 -0.04 3.04
C PRO A 35 -4.43 -0.58 2.92
N ARG A 36 -4.02 -0.86 1.69
CA ARG A 36 -2.68 -1.34 1.36
C ARG A 36 -1.72 -0.21 1.67
N SER A 37 -0.73 -0.52 2.50
CA SER A 37 0.24 0.46 2.94
C SER A 37 1.63 0.10 2.47
N TRP A 38 2.43 1.13 2.20
CA TRP A 38 3.83 1.00 1.87
C TRP A 38 4.60 2.00 2.72
N THR A 39 5.78 1.60 3.17
CA THR A 39 6.65 2.45 3.97
C THR A 39 8.08 2.25 3.51
N SER A 40 8.81 3.35 3.37
CA SER A 40 10.22 3.35 3.00
C SER A 40 10.98 4.38 3.80
N VAL A 41 12.26 4.10 3.97
CA VAL A 41 13.21 4.90 4.73
C VAL A 41 14.42 5.08 3.83
N ILE A 42 14.74 6.32 3.50
CA ILE A 42 15.81 6.65 2.54
C ILE A 42 16.84 7.52 3.26
N PRO A 43 18.04 6.98 3.54
CA PRO A 43 19.12 7.74 4.17
C PRO A 43 19.78 8.67 3.15
N PHE A 44 20.13 9.87 3.58
CA PHE A 44 20.91 10.86 2.83
C PHE A 44 22.22 11.15 3.54
N THR A 45 23.21 11.68 2.81
CA THR A 45 24.53 12.01 3.36
C THR A 45 24.50 13.21 4.32
N SER A 46 23.44 14.01 4.28
CA SER A 46 23.24 15.13 5.21
C SER A 46 21.77 15.44 5.42
N SER A 47 21.47 16.01 6.59
CA SER A 47 20.14 16.53 6.92
C SER A 47 19.68 17.65 5.98
N SER A 48 20.61 18.51 5.55
CA SER A 48 20.29 19.56 4.57
C SER A 48 19.82 19.01 3.23
N LEU A 49 20.45 17.93 2.74
CA LEU A 49 20.03 17.27 1.51
C LEU A 49 18.67 16.61 1.69
N ALA A 50 18.44 15.89 2.80
CA ALA A 50 17.15 15.30 3.11
C ALA A 50 16.03 16.36 3.13
N GLN A 51 16.30 17.53 3.71
CA GLN A 51 15.35 18.65 3.75
C GLN A 51 15.06 19.25 2.37
N VAL A 52 16.08 19.38 1.51
CA VAL A 52 15.88 19.83 0.12
C VAL A 52 15.05 18.80 -0.64
N VAL A 53 15.34 17.51 -0.48
CA VAL A 53 14.55 16.42 -1.09
C VAL A 53 13.10 16.50 -0.62
N LEU A 54 12.85 16.68 0.67
CA LEU A 54 11.50 16.85 1.19
C LEU A 54 10.80 18.05 0.55
N GLY A 55 11.48 19.19 0.42
CA GLY A 55 10.94 20.39 -0.23
C GLY A 55 10.61 20.18 -1.72
N SER A 56 11.42 19.39 -2.44
CA SER A 56 11.18 19.06 -3.84
C SER A 56 10.10 17.99 -4.04
N LEU A 57 9.96 17.05 -3.10
CA LEU A 57 9.03 15.91 -3.20
C LEU A 57 7.70 16.11 -2.49
N ALA A 58 7.63 17.10 -1.60
CA ALA A 58 6.38 17.59 -1.03
C ALA A 58 5.55 18.19 -2.17
N PRO A 59 4.47 17.54 -2.60
CA PRO A 59 3.60 18.10 -3.61
C PRO A 59 2.84 19.28 -3.00
N ASP A 60 2.58 20.28 -3.83
CA ASP A 60 1.39 21.11 -3.68
C ASP A 60 0.20 20.17 -3.38
N PRO A 61 -0.52 20.34 -2.26
CA PRO A 61 -1.56 19.40 -1.84
C PRO A 61 -2.54 19.14 -2.98
N GLU A 62 -2.35 18.01 -3.68
CA GLU A 62 -3.24 17.57 -4.74
C GLU A 62 -4.66 17.49 -4.13
N PRO A 63 -5.66 18.17 -4.71
CA PRO A 63 -7.02 18.17 -4.19
C PRO A 63 -7.47 16.71 -4.12
N ARG A 64 -7.63 16.25 -2.87
CA ARG A 64 -7.64 14.84 -2.50
C ARG A 64 -8.68 14.07 -3.30
N LYS A 65 -8.22 13.17 -4.17
CA LYS A 65 -9.06 12.07 -4.66
C LYS A 65 -9.17 11.06 -3.52
N GLU A 66 -10.38 10.89 -3.02
CA GLU A 66 -10.71 9.90 -1.98
C GLU A 66 -10.09 8.54 -2.36
N GLY A 67 -9.20 8.01 -1.52
CA GLY A 67 -8.61 6.66 -1.71
C GLY A 67 -7.09 6.54 -1.62
N ILE A 68 -6.33 7.63 -1.45
CA ILE A 68 -4.87 7.59 -1.19
C ILE A 68 -4.43 8.64 -0.16
N SER A 69 -3.56 8.24 0.76
CA SER A 69 -2.89 9.09 1.74
C SER A 69 -1.37 8.95 1.58
N LYS A 70 -0.69 10.09 1.58
CA LYS A 70 0.78 10.18 1.47
C LYS A 70 1.30 11.07 2.60
N GLU A 71 2.25 10.54 3.37
CA GLU A 71 2.95 11.23 4.45
C GLU A 71 4.46 11.17 4.14
N LEU A 72 5.13 12.33 4.07
CA LEU A 72 6.58 12.47 3.95
C LEU A 72 7.05 13.23 5.18
N ASP A 73 8.12 12.75 5.80
CA ASP A 73 8.77 13.40 6.92
C ASP A 73 10.29 13.22 6.82
N VAL A 74 11.06 14.15 7.37
CA VAL A 74 12.51 14.02 7.47
C VAL A 74 12.88 14.07 8.95
N THR A 75 13.53 13.02 9.42
CA THR A 75 14.15 12.97 10.73
C THR A 75 15.65 12.91 10.53
N GLU A 76 16.35 13.98 10.93
CA GLU A 76 17.79 14.14 10.72
C GLU A 76 18.18 14.07 9.23
N ASP A 77 18.90 13.05 8.83
CA ASP A 77 19.35 12.75 7.46
C ASP A 77 18.51 11.67 6.77
N ILE A 78 17.39 11.27 7.38
CA ILE A 78 16.56 10.17 6.92
C ILE A 78 15.19 10.68 6.45
N LEU A 79 14.85 10.41 5.19
CA LEU A 79 13.51 10.63 4.65
C LEU A 79 12.63 9.43 4.95
N HIS A 80 11.59 9.67 5.74
CA HIS A 80 10.52 8.73 6.03
C HIS A 80 9.37 8.94 5.06
N VAL A 81 8.90 7.84 4.46
CA VAL A 81 7.75 7.92 3.57
C VAL A 81 6.74 6.83 3.81
N ARG A 82 5.48 7.24 3.87
CA ARG A 82 4.34 6.36 4.13
C ARG A 82 3.22 6.64 3.15
N TRP A 83 2.76 5.57 2.51
CA TRP A 83 1.55 5.57 1.71
C TRP A 83 0.50 4.64 2.31
N ARG A 84 -0.75 5.02 2.11
CA ARG A 84 -1.92 4.18 2.30
C ARG A 84 -2.85 4.38 1.12
N ALA A 85 -3.38 3.31 0.54
CA ALA A 85 -4.40 3.40 -0.48
C ALA A 85 -5.40 2.25 -0.36
N ASP A 86 -6.63 2.48 -0.79
CA ASP A 86 -7.66 1.43 -0.77
C ASP A 86 -7.39 0.36 -1.85
N GLU A 87 -6.85 0.77 -2.99
CA GLU A 87 -6.53 -0.11 -4.11
C GLU A 87 -5.02 -0.29 -4.33
N ALA A 88 -4.59 -1.54 -4.59
CA ALA A 88 -3.21 -1.86 -4.94
C ALA A 88 -2.73 -1.11 -6.19
N ARG A 89 -3.64 -0.92 -7.16
CA ARG A 89 -3.34 -0.22 -8.42
C ARG A 89 -2.99 1.24 -8.15
N ILE A 90 -3.77 1.91 -7.32
CA ILE A 90 -3.56 3.31 -6.93
C ILE A 90 -2.23 3.44 -6.18
N LEU A 91 -1.99 2.55 -5.21
CA LEU A 91 -0.73 2.50 -4.47
C LEU A 91 0.47 2.34 -5.42
N ARG A 92 0.42 1.38 -6.35
CA ARG A 92 1.48 1.11 -7.31
C ARG A 92 1.79 2.33 -8.18
N VAL A 93 0.76 2.94 -8.77
CA VAL A 93 0.96 4.11 -9.67
C VAL A 93 1.55 5.28 -8.90
N SER A 94 1.06 5.55 -7.68
CA SER A 94 1.56 6.68 -6.88
C SER A 94 2.99 6.47 -6.39
N ILE A 95 3.34 5.27 -5.93
CA ILE A 95 4.72 4.96 -5.52
C ILE A 95 5.67 5.03 -6.72
N SER A 96 5.29 4.48 -7.88
CA SER A 96 6.12 4.56 -9.09
C SER A 96 6.41 6.01 -9.47
N SER A 97 5.39 6.85 -9.56
CA SER A 97 5.55 8.27 -9.88
C SER A 97 6.40 9.02 -8.84
N PHE A 98 6.27 8.69 -7.56
CA PHE A 98 7.11 9.26 -6.51
C PHE A 98 8.58 8.87 -6.66
N LEU A 99 8.87 7.60 -6.93
CA LEU A 99 10.24 7.12 -7.09
C LEU A 99 10.91 7.71 -8.34
N GLU A 100 10.15 7.91 -9.42
CA GLU A 100 10.62 8.63 -10.61
C GLU A 100 11.01 10.07 -10.26
N HIS A 101 10.16 10.79 -9.50
CA HIS A 101 10.46 12.15 -9.07
C HIS A 101 11.66 12.20 -8.11
N LEU A 102 11.74 11.27 -7.14
CA LEU A 102 12.89 11.15 -6.25
C LEU A 102 14.20 10.93 -7.04
N SER A 103 14.17 10.06 -8.05
CA SER A 103 15.33 9.81 -8.91
C SER A 103 15.81 11.10 -9.58
N LEU A 104 14.89 11.89 -10.12
CA LEU A 104 15.22 13.17 -10.76
C LEU A 104 15.80 14.19 -9.77
N VAL A 105 15.26 14.27 -8.55
CA VAL A 105 15.78 15.16 -7.50
C VAL A 105 17.19 14.74 -7.09
N VAL A 106 17.43 13.44 -6.88
CA VAL A 106 18.74 12.92 -6.51
C VAL A 106 19.76 13.14 -7.63
N GLU A 107 19.38 12.91 -8.90
CA GLU A 107 20.22 13.20 -10.06
C GLU A 107 20.55 14.70 -10.15
N THR A 108 19.57 15.57 -9.91
CA THR A 108 19.79 17.03 -9.86
C THR A 108 20.78 17.40 -8.76
N MET A 109 20.66 16.81 -7.57
CA MET A 109 21.61 17.06 -6.48
C MET A 109 23.03 16.61 -6.81
N ASP A 110 23.18 15.48 -7.50
CA ASP A 110 24.49 14.98 -7.91
C ASP A 110 25.12 15.88 -8.99
N LEU A 111 24.31 16.38 -9.94
CA LEU A 111 24.76 17.26 -11.02
C LEU A 111 25.12 18.67 -10.55
N PHE A 112 24.37 19.25 -9.61
CA PHE A 112 24.57 20.61 -9.13
C PHE A 112 25.41 20.71 -7.84
N GLY A 113 25.67 19.58 -7.17
CA GLY A 113 26.41 19.53 -5.93
C GLY A 113 25.59 20.00 -4.72
N PRO A 114 26.22 20.06 -3.53
CA PRO A 114 25.54 20.43 -2.29
C PRO A 114 24.99 21.87 -2.35
N PRO A 115 23.85 22.14 -1.67
CA PRO A 115 23.25 23.47 -1.65
C PRO A 115 24.27 24.53 -1.21
N VAL A 116 24.41 25.60 -2.00
CA VAL A 116 25.21 26.77 -1.61
C VAL A 116 24.40 27.54 -0.57
N ALA A 117 24.98 27.65 0.64
CA ALA A 117 24.40 28.33 1.80
C ALA A 117 24.28 29.84 1.61
#